data_AF-A0A8D1XY88-F1
#
_entry.id   AF-A0A8D1XY88-F1
#
_cell.length_a   1.000
_cell.length_b   1.000
_cell.length_c   1.000
_cell.angle_alpha   90.00
_cell.angle_beta   90.00
_cell.angle_gamma   90.00
#
_symmetry.space_group_name_H-M   'P 1'
#
loop_
_entity.id
_entity.type
_entity.pdbx_description
1 polymer ?
#
loop_
_entity_poly.entity_id
_entity_poly.type
_entity_poly.pdbx_seq_one_letter_code
_entity_poly.pdbx_strand_id
1 'polypeptide(L)'
;MTPPGPPPRPVLSHLSGQSTCCRGQTLASQLQAQPYPLQRGHVASCGLRANAHPPSQCLAAEVPGACDPVWWPVSRDASLGLAAEPLLESECGPCSPQARQMFEGEMTSLEALRSTGLVRAPRPIKVIDLPGGGAAFVMEHLKMRGLSSQAAKLGDQMAELHLYNQKLGEKLRGEESRVGQRAEGAGPQYVTKFGFHTVTCCGFIPQVNEWQDDWPTFFARHRLQAQLDLIEKDYADREARELWSRLQVKIPDLFCGLEIVPALLHGDLWSGNVAEDDLGPVVYDPASFYGHSEFELAIALMFGGFPRPFFTAYHRKVPKAPGFDRRLLLYQLFNYLNHWNHFGRQYRSPSLGTMRKLLK
;
A
#
# COMPACT_ATOMS: atom_id res chain seq x y z
N MET A 1 45.44 60.80 30.68
CA MET A 1 46.19 59.60 31.09
C MET A 1 45.17 58.48 31.28
N THR A 2 45.03 57.68 30.25
CA THR A 2 43.99 56.65 30.05
C THR A 2 44.65 55.28 30.20
N PRO A 3 44.01 54.29 30.87
CA PRO A 3 44.60 52.98 31.10
C PRO A 3 44.63 52.12 29.82
N PRO A 4 45.56 51.15 29.71
CA PRO A 4 45.80 50.40 28.48
C PRO A 4 44.67 49.38 28.22
N GLY A 5 44.28 49.28 26.94
CA GLY A 5 43.19 48.43 26.47
C GLY A 5 43.51 46.93 26.53
N PRO A 6 42.46 46.07 26.60
CA PRO A 6 42.62 44.62 26.68
C PRO A 6 43.05 43.99 25.33
N PRO A 7 43.79 42.86 25.36
CA PRO A 7 44.20 42.16 24.15
C PRO A 7 43.02 41.46 23.44
N PRO A 8 43.09 41.28 22.10
CA PRO A 8 41.96 40.83 21.30
C PRO A 8 41.63 39.34 21.45
N ARG A 9 40.33 39.03 21.35
CA ARG A 9 39.72 37.69 21.35
C ARG A 9 40.11 36.88 20.10
N PRO A 10 40.17 35.54 20.18
CA PRO A 10 40.33 34.70 18.99
C PRO A 10 39.03 34.68 18.18
N VAL A 11 39.14 35.09 16.93
CA VAL A 11 38.12 34.98 15.88
C VAL A 11 38.37 33.66 15.15
N LEU A 12 37.37 32.78 15.14
CA LEU A 12 37.26 31.66 14.20
C LEU A 12 36.65 32.20 12.91
N SER A 13 37.40 32.17 11.81
CA SER A 13 36.89 32.41 10.46
C SER A 13 37.45 31.40 9.46
N HIS A 14 36.52 30.79 8.72
CA HIS A 14 36.66 29.88 7.58
C HIS A 14 37.65 30.32 6.49
N LEU A 15 38.21 29.35 5.75
CA LEU A 15 38.50 29.36 4.30
C LEU A 15 38.75 27.89 3.85
N SER A 16 37.86 27.26 3.07
CA SER A 16 37.83 27.17 1.59
C SER A 16 38.66 26.02 0.99
N GLY A 17 37.99 25.08 0.33
CA GLY A 17 38.60 24.04 -0.49
C GLY A 17 37.58 23.47 -1.48
N GLN A 18 37.67 23.93 -2.73
CA GLN A 18 36.84 23.55 -3.87
C GLN A 18 36.97 22.05 -4.17
N SER A 19 35.89 21.39 -4.61
CA SER A 19 36.02 20.21 -5.47
C SER A 19 35.09 20.33 -6.68
N THR A 20 35.71 20.00 -7.80
CA THR A 20 35.39 20.30 -9.18
C THR A 20 34.28 19.43 -9.75
N CYS A 21 33.44 20.07 -10.56
CA CYS A 21 32.58 19.48 -11.56
C CYS A 21 33.43 18.80 -12.65
N CYS A 22 33.29 17.49 -12.84
CA CYS A 22 33.80 16.79 -14.02
C CYS A 22 32.62 16.21 -14.83
N ARG A 23 32.38 16.85 -15.97
CA ARG A 23 31.61 16.32 -17.10
C ARG A 23 32.36 15.11 -17.67
N GLY A 24 31.71 13.96 -17.76
CA GLY A 24 32.19 12.79 -18.49
C GLY A 24 31.47 12.66 -19.82
N GLN A 25 32.21 12.83 -20.92
CA GLN A 25 31.77 12.65 -22.29
C GLN A 25 31.62 11.16 -22.65
N THR A 26 30.68 10.87 -23.54
CA THR A 26 30.44 9.60 -24.21
C THR A 26 31.50 9.32 -25.28
N LEU A 27 31.98 8.08 -25.35
CA LEU A 27 32.69 7.53 -26.51
C LEU A 27 32.29 6.05 -26.68
N ALA A 28 31.73 5.76 -27.85
CA ALA A 28 31.32 4.44 -28.30
C ALA A 28 32.43 3.83 -29.17
N SER A 29 32.65 2.52 -29.07
CA SER A 29 33.24 1.73 -30.15
C SER A 29 32.83 0.26 -30.07
N GLN A 30 32.71 -0.31 -31.27
CA GLN A 30 32.13 -1.60 -31.65
C GLN A 30 33.10 -2.77 -31.45
N LEU A 31 32.59 -4.02 -31.37
CA LEU A 31 33.12 -5.17 -32.11
C LEU A 31 32.17 -6.39 -32.05
N GLN A 32 32.25 -7.21 -33.10
CA GLN A 32 31.25 -8.12 -33.66
C GLN A 32 31.27 -9.57 -33.12
N ALA A 33 30.25 -10.33 -33.52
CA ALA A 33 29.85 -11.68 -33.11
C ALA A 33 30.48 -12.85 -33.92
N GLN A 34 30.43 -14.09 -33.40
CA GLN A 34 29.73 -15.30 -33.93
C GLN A 34 30.24 -16.65 -33.28
N PRO A 35 29.48 -17.78 -33.37
CA PRO A 35 29.35 -18.85 -32.35
C PRO A 35 29.76 -20.29 -32.80
N TYR A 36 29.70 -21.30 -31.90
CA TYR A 36 29.10 -22.67 -32.05
C TYR A 36 29.47 -23.63 -30.86
N PRO A 37 28.85 -24.84 -30.66
CA PRO A 37 28.18 -25.21 -29.39
C PRO A 37 28.80 -26.45 -28.67
N LEU A 38 28.32 -26.77 -27.45
CA LEU A 38 28.15 -28.15 -26.93
C LEU A 38 27.40 -28.18 -25.58
N GLN A 39 26.59 -29.23 -25.39
CA GLN A 39 25.61 -29.43 -24.31
C GLN A 39 26.22 -29.99 -23.00
N ARG A 40 25.68 -29.57 -21.84
CA ARG A 40 25.04 -30.39 -20.77
C ARG A 40 25.06 -29.67 -19.40
N GLY A 41 23.89 -29.64 -18.74
CA GLY A 41 23.75 -29.88 -17.28
C GLY A 41 23.95 -28.74 -16.27
N HIS A 42 22.82 -28.35 -15.63
CA HIS A 42 22.64 -27.88 -14.24
C HIS A 42 23.02 -26.45 -13.78
N VAL A 43 22.00 -25.85 -13.10
CA VAL A 43 22.01 -24.89 -11.97
C VAL A 43 22.46 -23.42 -12.19
N ALA A 44 21.46 -22.54 -12.00
CA ALA A 44 21.44 -21.10 -11.65
C ALA A 44 22.51 -20.12 -12.16
N SER A 45 22.09 -19.13 -12.96
CA SER A 45 22.24 -17.68 -12.67
C SER A 45 21.79 -16.85 -13.89
N CYS A 46 20.97 -15.81 -13.66
CA CYS A 46 20.58 -14.87 -14.72
C CYS A 46 21.40 -13.59 -14.56
N GLY A 47 22.48 -13.50 -15.32
CA GLY A 47 23.18 -12.26 -15.63
C GLY A 47 22.49 -11.56 -16.80
N LEU A 48 22.14 -10.30 -16.59
CA LEU A 48 21.52 -9.37 -17.54
C LEU A 48 22.37 -9.13 -18.80
N ARG A 49 21.72 -9.05 -19.98
CA ARG A 49 21.93 -7.96 -20.95
C ARG A 49 20.61 -7.61 -21.69
N ALA A 50 20.43 -6.31 -21.87
CA ALA A 50 19.19 -5.59 -22.14
C ALA A 50 18.88 -5.41 -23.63
N ASN A 51 17.59 -5.23 -23.96
CA ASN A 51 17.08 -4.04 -24.67
C ASN A 51 15.56 -4.11 -24.87
N ALA A 52 14.82 -3.40 -24.02
CA ALA A 52 13.58 -2.68 -24.34
C ALA A 52 13.16 -1.89 -23.08
N HIS A 53 13.20 -0.57 -23.12
CA HIS A 53 12.51 0.29 -22.15
C HIS A 53 10.99 0.13 -22.32
N PRO A 54 10.20 0.03 -21.23
CA PRO A 54 9.66 1.22 -20.56
C PRO A 54 9.52 1.05 -19.01
N PRO A 55 8.73 1.90 -18.32
CA PRO A 55 9.18 2.85 -17.30
C PRO A 55 9.48 2.24 -15.92
N SER A 56 10.44 2.89 -15.24
CA SER A 56 10.74 2.89 -13.79
C SER A 56 9.83 2.03 -12.90
N GLN A 57 10.35 0.86 -12.53
CA GLN A 57 9.86 0.08 -11.40
C GLN A 57 10.10 0.87 -10.11
N CYS A 58 9.04 1.08 -9.34
CA CYS A 58 9.15 1.46 -7.94
C CYS A 58 9.86 0.33 -7.20
N LEU A 59 11.11 0.56 -6.83
CA LEU A 59 11.85 -0.29 -5.91
C LEU A 59 11.12 -0.32 -4.57
N ALA A 60 10.96 -1.53 -4.02
CA ALA A 60 10.54 -1.75 -2.65
C ALA A 60 11.38 -0.86 -1.72
N ALA A 61 10.72 -0.07 -0.90
CA ALA A 61 11.38 0.74 0.11
C ALA A 61 12.04 -0.21 1.13
N GLU A 62 13.37 -0.18 1.21
CA GLU A 62 14.09 -0.68 2.37
C GLU A 62 13.64 0.13 3.60
N VAL A 63 13.13 -0.57 4.60
CA VAL A 63 12.82 0.03 5.91
C VAL A 63 14.16 0.29 6.60
N PRO A 64 14.53 1.55 6.93
CA PRO A 64 15.80 1.83 7.57
C PRO A 64 15.76 1.32 9.01
N GLY A 65 16.58 0.30 9.30
CA GLY A 65 16.64 -0.37 10.59
C GLY A 65 17.35 -1.73 10.61
N ALA A 66 17.84 -2.23 9.47
CA ALA A 66 18.68 -3.42 9.45
C ALA A 66 20.12 -3.04 9.86
N CYS A 67 20.65 -3.72 10.89
CA CYS A 67 22.04 -3.63 11.30
C CYS A 67 22.98 -3.80 10.10
N ASP A 68 24.07 -3.01 10.06
CA ASP A 68 25.11 -3.10 9.05
C ASP A 68 25.55 -4.56 8.81
N PRO A 69 25.66 -5.02 7.56
CA PRO A 69 26.22 -6.34 7.29
C PRO A 69 27.69 -6.34 7.69
N VAL A 70 28.02 -7.06 8.77
CA VAL A 70 29.39 -7.41 9.12
C VAL A 70 29.89 -8.40 8.07
N TRP A 71 30.85 -7.96 7.25
CA TRP A 71 31.53 -8.79 6.25
C TRP A 71 32.53 -9.72 6.94
N TRP A 72 32.32 -11.04 6.90
CA TRP A 72 33.37 -12.01 7.19
C TRP A 72 34.04 -12.47 5.89
N PRO A 73 35.37 -12.36 5.75
CA PRO A 73 36.07 -12.90 4.59
C PRO A 73 36.14 -14.43 4.69
N VAL A 74 35.55 -15.12 3.71
CA VAL A 74 35.77 -16.56 3.52
C VAL A 74 37.10 -16.74 2.79
N SER A 75 38.19 -16.86 3.54
CA SER A 75 39.47 -17.38 3.01
C SER A 75 39.47 -18.90 3.11
N ARG A 76 39.75 -19.55 1.98
CA ARG A 76 40.07 -20.98 1.91
C ARG A 76 41.42 -21.18 2.59
N ASP A 77 41.45 -21.94 3.68
CA ASP A 77 42.46 -22.98 3.89
C ASP A 77 42.10 -23.83 5.10
N ALA A 78 42.13 -25.14 4.89
CA ALA A 78 41.96 -26.15 5.91
C ALA A 78 43.33 -26.52 6.48
N SER A 79 43.57 -26.20 7.76
CA SER A 79 44.32 -27.05 8.70
C SER A 79 44.60 -26.33 10.00
N LEU A 80 44.35 -27.04 11.10
CA LEU A 80 44.81 -26.88 12.49
C LEU A 80 43.66 -26.64 13.48
N GLY A 81 43.37 -27.70 14.22
CA GLY A 81 42.39 -27.69 15.30
C GLY A 81 42.86 -26.85 16.48
N LEU A 82 41.89 -26.19 17.11
CA LEU A 82 41.92 -25.73 18.49
C LEU A 82 40.47 -25.57 18.97
N ALA A 83 40.31 -25.87 20.26
CA ALA A 83 39.08 -26.08 21.03
C ALA A 83 37.85 -25.23 20.65
N ALA A 84 36.69 -25.89 20.58
CA ALA A 84 35.39 -25.24 20.59
C ALA A 84 35.02 -24.86 22.03
N GLU A 85 34.99 -23.57 22.34
CA GLU A 85 34.21 -23.05 23.46
C GLU A 85 32.72 -22.99 23.08
N PRO A 86 31.78 -23.31 23.99
CA PRO A 86 30.36 -23.23 23.69
C PRO A 86 29.94 -21.76 23.65
N LEU A 87 29.71 -21.24 22.44
CA LEU A 87 29.02 -19.96 22.27
C LEU A 87 27.59 -20.12 22.80
N LEU A 88 27.30 -19.38 23.86
CA LEU A 88 25.96 -19.15 24.39
C LEU A 88 24.98 -18.89 23.25
N GLU A 89 23.83 -19.56 23.33
CA GLU A 89 22.65 -19.31 22.51
C GLU A 89 22.37 -17.80 22.49
N SER A 90 22.67 -17.15 21.37
CA SER A 90 22.29 -15.76 21.15
C SER A 90 20.77 -15.73 21.00
N GLU A 91 20.08 -15.29 22.03
CA GLU A 91 18.64 -15.02 22.00
C GLU A 91 18.32 -14.18 20.75
N CYS A 92 17.53 -14.75 19.85
CA CYS A 92 16.97 -14.06 18.71
C CYS A 92 16.22 -12.83 19.23
N GLY A 93 16.70 -11.62 18.91
CA GLY A 93 16.06 -10.38 19.34
C GLY A 93 14.58 -10.32 18.91
N PRO A 94 13.72 -9.59 19.64
CA PRO A 94 12.29 -9.52 19.35
C PRO A 94 12.04 -8.99 17.94
N CYS A 95 11.11 -9.64 17.23
CA CYS A 95 10.64 -9.23 15.91
C CYS A 95 10.23 -7.74 15.90
N SER A 96 10.45 -7.01 14.79
CA SER A 96 9.79 -5.72 14.61
C SER A 96 8.28 -5.96 14.62
N PRO A 97 7.51 -5.46 15.62
CA PRO A 97 6.09 -5.79 15.73
C PRO A 97 5.29 -5.35 14.50
N GLN A 98 5.83 -4.39 13.75
CA GLN A 98 5.19 -3.81 12.57
C GLN A 98 5.09 -4.79 11.39
N ALA A 99 6.13 -5.59 11.11
CA ALA A 99 6.11 -6.49 9.94
C ALA A 99 5.11 -7.63 10.10
N ARG A 100 5.04 -8.22 11.30
CA ARG A 100 4.08 -9.27 11.62
C ARG A 100 2.64 -8.75 11.52
N GLN A 101 2.35 -7.60 12.14
CA GLN A 101 1.02 -6.99 12.09
C GLN A 101 0.59 -6.69 10.64
N MET A 102 1.51 -6.21 9.80
CA MET A 102 1.25 -5.96 8.38
C MET A 102 0.80 -7.25 7.66
N PHE A 103 1.56 -8.34 7.80
CA PHE A 103 1.22 -9.60 7.16
C PHE A 103 -0.03 -10.27 7.75
N GLU A 104 -0.30 -10.13 9.04
CA GLU A 104 -1.55 -10.62 9.65
C GLU A 104 -2.78 -9.85 9.13
N GLY A 105 -2.64 -8.53 8.93
CA GLY A 105 -3.66 -7.70 8.30
C GLY A 105 -3.92 -8.09 6.84
N GLU A 106 -2.86 -8.32 6.07
CA GLU A 106 -2.96 -8.78 4.68
C GLU A 106 -3.57 -10.18 4.58
N MET A 107 -3.14 -11.12 5.43
CA MET A 107 -3.71 -12.47 5.52
C MET A 107 -5.21 -12.42 5.77
N THR A 108 -5.64 -11.69 6.79
CA THR A 108 -7.06 -11.51 7.13
C THR A 108 -7.84 -10.87 5.98
N SER A 109 -7.23 -9.92 5.28
CA SER A 109 -7.83 -9.26 4.11
C SER A 109 -8.05 -10.23 2.94
N LEU A 110 -7.05 -11.05 2.61
CA LEU A 110 -7.14 -12.09 1.59
C LEU A 110 -8.22 -13.14 1.95
N GLU A 111 -8.30 -13.55 3.21
CA GLU A 111 -9.34 -14.46 3.69
C GLU A 111 -10.74 -13.85 3.53
N ALA A 112 -10.93 -12.59 3.94
CA ALA A 112 -12.19 -11.88 3.81
C ALA A 112 -12.64 -11.79 2.34
N LEU A 113 -11.75 -11.34 1.44
CA LEU A 113 -12.05 -11.25 0.01
C LEU A 113 -12.42 -12.61 -0.58
N ARG A 114 -11.63 -13.66 -0.29
CA ARG A 114 -11.87 -15.02 -0.79
C ARG A 114 -13.15 -15.65 -0.25
N SER A 115 -13.52 -15.36 1.00
CA SER A 115 -14.72 -15.90 1.63
C SER A 115 -16.01 -15.54 0.89
N THR A 116 -16.01 -14.43 0.13
CA THR A 116 -17.15 -14.02 -0.69
C THR A 116 -17.35 -14.90 -1.92
N GLY A 117 -16.29 -15.54 -2.43
CA GLY A 117 -16.30 -16.28 -3.69
C GLY A 117 -16.45 -15.41 -4.95
N LEU A 118 -16.41 -14.08 -4.84
CA LEU A 118 -16.68 -13.15 -5.95
C LEU A 118 -15.43 -12.72 -6.71
N VAL A 119 -14.33 -12.55 -5.97
CA VAL A 119 -13.02 -12.15 -6.50
C VAL A 119 -12.00 -13.26 -6.25
N ARG A 120 -11.03 -13.39 -7.16
CA ARG A 120 -9.91 -14.32 -6.97
C ARG A 120 -8.74 -13.55 -6.38
N ALA A 121 -8.16 -14.12 -5.32
CA ALA A 121 -6.95 -13.63 -4.68
C ALA A 121 -6.10 -14.84 -4.26
N PRO A 122 -4.77 -14.72 -4.06
CA PRO A 122 -3.93 -15.82 -3.57
C PRO A 122 -4.48 -16.41 -2.27
N ARG A 123 -4.48 -17.74 -2.12
CA ARG A 123 -4.85 -18.37 -0.85
C ARG A 123 -3.77 -18.12 0.20
N PRO A 124 -4.06 -17.41 1.30
CA PRO A 124 -3.10 -17.25 2.38
C PRO A 124 -2.88 -18.59 3.09
N ILE A 125 -1.65 -18.82 3.57
CA ILE A 125 -1.28 -20.07 4.26
C ILE A 125 -0.87 -19.77 5.69
N LYS A 126 0.13 -18.91 5.91
CA LYS A 126 0.65 -18.63 7.26
C LYS A 126 1.56 -17.42 7.31
N VAL A 127 1.53 -16.70 8.43
CA VAL A 127 2.57 -15.73 8.84
C VAL A 127 3.55 -16.42 9.81
N ILE A 128 4.84 -16.29 9.55
CA ILE A 128 5.93 -16.97 10.28
C ILE A 128 6.92 -15.95 10.82
N ASP A 129 7.30 -16.06 12.09
CA ASP A 129 8.38 -15.25 12.67
C ASP A 129 9.74 -15.80 12.22
N LEU A 130 10.67 -14.91 11.88
CA LEU A 130 12.01 -15.30 11.44
C LEU A 130 13.00 -15.35 12.61
N PRO A 131 13.94 -16.31 12.66
CA PRO A 131 14.95 -16.43 13.73
C PRO A 131 15.92 -15.23 13.88
N GLY A 132 15.88 -14.24 12.99
CA GLY A 132 16.68 -13.02 13.09
C GLY A 132 15.87 -11.76 13.39
N GLY A 133 14.59 -11.90 13.74
CA GLY A 133 13.62 -10.81 13.77
C GLY A 133 12.96 -10.56 12.41
N GLY A 134 11.78 -9.97 12.44
CA GLY A 134 10.91 -9.82 11.27
C GLY A 134 9.97 -11.03 11.08
N ALA A 135 9.18 -10.96 10.01
CA ALA A 135 8.19 -11.98 9.68
C ALA A 135 8.23 -12.30 8.18
N ALA A 136 7.69 -13.44 7.81
CA ALA A 136 7.46 -13.86 6.43
C ALA A 136 5.99 -14.24 6.25
N PHE A 137 5.43 -13.94 5.08
CA PHE A 137 4.08 -14.32 4.72
C PHE A 137 4.08 -15.36 3.59
N VAL A 138 3.47 -16.51 3.86
CA VAL A 138 3.36 -17.63 2.92
C VAL A 138 1.94 -17.69 2.38
N MET A 139 1.83 -17.74 1.06
CA MET A 139 0.56 -17.86 0.35
C MET A 139 0.72 -18.69 -0.95
N GLU A 140 -0.39 -18.95 -1.61
CA GLU A 140 -0.45 -19.59 -2.93
C GLU A 140 0.39 -18.82 -3.97
N HIS A 141 1.27 -19.55 -4.67
CA HIS A 141 1.98 -19.01 -5.82
C HIS A 141 1.12 -19.12 -7.09
N LEU A 142 0.82 -17.98 -7.71
CA LEU A 142 0.04 -17.91 -8.95
C LEU A 142 0.93 -17.45 -10.10
N LYS A 143 0.89 -18.19 -11.22
CA LYS A 143 1.53 -17.75 -12.47
C LYS A 143 0.59 -16.78 -13.18
N MET A 144 0.85 -15.49 -13.05
CA MET A 144 0.00 -14.43 -13.56
C MET A 144 0.72 -13.55 -14.60
N ARG A 145 -0.05 -12.75 -15.32
CA ARG A 145 0.41 -11.70 -16.23
C ARG A 145 -0.34 -10.41 -15.91
N GLY A 146 0.16 -9.26 -16.37
CA GLY A 146 -0.51 -7.98 -16.17
C GLY A 146 -1.95 -7.99 -16.69
N LEU A 147 -2.86 -7.33 -15.97
CA LEU A 147 -4.26 -7.22 -16.36
C LEU A 147 -4.37 -6.56 -17.75
N SER A 148 -5.10 -7.20 -18.65
CA SER A 148 -5.27 -6.72 -20.03
C SER A 148 -6.71 -6.88 -20.49
N SER A 149 -6.98 -7.94 -21.25
CA SER A 149 -8.29 -8.28 -21.82
C SER A 149 -9.40 -8.50 -20.79
N GLN A 150 -9.05 -8.81 -19.53
CA GLN A 150 -10.03 -9.14 -18.51
C GLN A 150 -10.44 -7.97 -17.60
N ALA A 151 -10.05 -6.74 -17.93
CA ALA A 151 -10.38 -5.55 -17.11
C ALA A 151 -11.89 -5.33 -16.92
N ALA A 152 -12.71 -5.63 -17.94
CA ALA A 152 -14.17 -5.56 -17.81
C ALA A 152 -14.71 -6.58 -16.79
N LYS A 153 -14.19 -7.82 -16.83
CA LYS A 153 -14.55 -8.88 -15.87
C LYS A 153 -14.15 -8.48 -14.44
N LEU A 154 -12.98 -7.88 -14.26
CA LEU A 154 -12.57 -7.35 -12.96
C LEU A 154 -13.55 -6.26 -12.48
N GLY A 155 -13.96 -5.34 -13.36
CA GLY A 155 -14.94 -4.30 -13.02
C GLY A 155 -16.29 -4.86 -12.58
N ASP A 156 -16.79 -5.90 -13.26
CA ASP A 156 -18.00 -6.62 -12.85
C ASP A 156 -17.82 -7.31 -11.49
N GLN A 157 -16.69 -7.98 -11.26
CA GLN A 157 -16.41 -8.69 -10.01
C GLN A 157 -16.28 -7.74 -8.81
N MET A 158 -15.60 -6.59 -8.98
CA MET A 158 -15.48 -5.60 -7.91
C MET A 158 -16.83 -4.94 -7.58
N ALA A 159 -17.69 -4.70 -8.58
CA ALA A 159 -19.03 -4.20 -8.32
C ALA A 159 -19.89 -5.23 -7.56
N GLU A 160 -19.79 -6.51 -7.92
CA GLU A 160 -20.46 -7.58 -7.17
C GLU A 160 -19.94 -7.69 -5.73
N LEU A 161 -18.63 -7.58 -5.53
CA LEU A 161 -18.01 -7.56 -4.20
C LEU A 161 -18.56 -6.40 -3.36
N HIS A 162 -18.64 -5.20 -3.92
CA HIS A 162 -19.13 -4.03 -3.20
C HIS A 162 -20.63 -4.09 -2.89
N LEU A 163 -21.42 -4.78 -3.71
CA LEU A 163 -22.84 -5.02 -3.46
C LEU A 163 -23.09 -6.23 -2.54
N TYR A 164 -22.08 -7.04 -2.25
CA TYR A 164 -22.23 -8.30 -1.52
C TYR A 164 -22.88 -8.12 -0.15
N ASN A 165 -22.36 -7.19 0.66
CA ASN A 165 -22.88 -6.95 2.01
C ASN A 165 -24.29 -6.36 1.97
N GLN A 166 -24.58 -5.46 1.02
CA GLN A 166 -25.94 -4.95 0.81
C GLN A 166 -26.94 -6.08 0.51
N LYS A 167 -26.58 -6.99 -0.40
CA LYS A 167 -27.41 -8.15 -0.77
C LYS A 167 -27.65 -9.09 0.43
N LEU A 168 -26.65 -9.28 1.29
CA LEU A 168 -26.82 -10.03 2.54
C LEU A 168 -27.85 -9.36 3.45
N GLY A 169 -27.74 -8.05 3.65
CA GLY A 169 -28.69 -7.29 4.46
C GLY A 169 -30.12 -7.33 3.92
N GLU A 170 -30.29 -7.23 2.60
CA GLU A 170 -31.60 -7.35 1.93
C GLU A 170 -32.20 -8.74 2.11
N LYS A 171 -31.39 -9.80 1.99
CA LYS A 171 -31.83 -11.18 2.21
C LYS A 171 -32.29 -11.41 3.66
N LEU A 172 -31.51 -10.96 4.64
CA LEU A 172 -31.85 -11.10 6.06
C LEU A 172 -33.17 -10.39 6.40
N ARG A 173 -33.38 -9.15 5.93
CA ARG A 173 -34.65 -8.43 6.13
C ARG A 173 -35.83 -9.15 5.48
N GLY A 174 -35.62 -9.78 4.32
CA GLY A 174 -36.62 -10.59 3.64
C GLY A 174 -36.98 -11.89 4.38
N GLU A 175 -36.00 -12.51 5.05
CA GLU A 175 -36.18 -13.71 5.88
C GLU A 175 -36.83 -13.40 7.23
N GLU A 176 -36.45 -12.30 7.89
CA GLU A 176 -37.09 -11.81 9.12
C GLU A 176 -38.58 -11.47 8.91
N SER A 177 -38.93 -11.02 7.71
CA SER A 177 -40.32 -10.75 7.30
C SER A 177 -41.15 -12.03 7.07
N ARG A 178 -40.51 -13.22 7.05
CA ARG A 178 -41.16 -14.54 6.89
C ARG A 178 -41.06 -15.31 8.20
N VAL A 179 -42.08 -15.16 9.06
CA VAL A 179 -42.19 -15.91 10.33
C VAL A 179 -42.15 -17.42 10.03
N GLY A 180 -41.05 -18.11 10.37
CA GLY A 180 -41.05 -19.58 10.37
C GLY A 180 -39.74 -20.35 10.25
N GLN A 181 -38.60 -19.78 9.83
CA GLN A 181 -37.37 -20.58 9.67
C GLN A 181 -36.10 -19.79 10.03
N ARG A 182 -35.65 -19.91 11.29
CA ARG A 182 -34.24 -19.64 11.62
C ARG A 182 -33.43 -20.89 11.28
N ALA A 183 -32.72 -20.87 10.17
CA ALA A 183 -31.63 -21.81 9.95
C ALA A 183 -30.43 -21.31 10.74
N GLU A 184 -30.15 -21.93 11.89
CA GLU A 184 -28.87 -21.76 12.59
C GLU A 184 -27.76 -22.38 11.73
N GLY A 185 -26.96 -21.52 11.11
CA GLY A 185 -25.80 -21.93 10.32
C GLY A 185 -24.77 -20.80 10.25
N ALA A 186 -23.49 -21.17 10.24
CA ALA A 186 -22.32 -20.30 10.08
C ALA A 186 -22.24 -19.70 8.66
N GLY A 187 -23.30 -19.00 8.24
CA GLY A 187 -23.36 -18.27 6.99
C GLY A 187 -22.66 -16.90 7.08
N PRO A 188 -22.42 -16.24 5.94
CA PRO A 188 -21.83 -14.91 5.89
C PRO A 188 -22.66 -13.91 6.71
N GLN A 189 -22.01 -13.19 7.62
CA GLN A 189 -22.68 -12.21 8.49
C GLN A 189 -22.76 -10.85 7.80
N TYR A 190 -23.96 -10.25 7.82
CA TYR A 190 -24.15 -8.86 7.40
C TYR A 190 -23.44 -7.90 8.35
N VAL A 191 -22.64 -6.99 7.79
CA VAL A 191 -21.87 -5.99 8.53
C VAL A 191 -22.58 -4.64 8.48
N THR A 192 -22.91 -4.09 9.65
CA THR A 192 -23.67 -2.84 9.78
C THR A 192 -22.78 -1.60 9.96
N LYS A 193 -21.50 -1.79 10.29
CA LYS A 193 -20.56 -0.71 10.63
C LYS A 193 -19.40 -0.62 9.64
N PHE A 194 -18.75 0.54 9.60
CA PHE A 194 -17.51 0.77 8.85
C PHE A 194 -16.30 0.42 9.72
N GLY A 195 -15.27 -0.17 9.12
CA GLY A 195 -14.09 -0.64 9.84
C GLY A 195 -13.69 -2.06 9.48
N PHE A 196 -12.85 -2.66 10.30
CA PHE A 196 -12.38 -4.03 10.12
C PHE A 196 -11.97 -4.62 11.47
N HIS A 197 -12.08 -5.93 11.61
CA HIS A 197 -11.81 -6.62 12.87
C HIS A 197 -10.31 -6.77 13.18
N THR A 198 -9.44 -6.41 12.24
CA THR A 198 -7.98 -6.46 12.36
C THR A 198 -7.38 -5.19 11.79
N VAL A 199 -6.23 -4.79 12.33
CA VAL A 199 -5.44 -3.70 11.76
C VAL A 199 -4.91 -4.16 10.40
N THR A 200 -5.21 -3.39 9.35
CA THR A 200 -4.61 -3.56 8.02
C THR A 200 -3.60 -2.45 7.78
N CYS A 201 -2.73 -2.62 6.80
CA CYS A 201 -1.75 -1.59 6.43
C CYS A 201 -1.94 -1.19 4.96
N CYS A 202 -1.82 0.10 4.66
CA CYS A 202 -1.74 0.60 3.28
C CYS A 202 -0.29 1.05 3.04
N GLY A 203 0.46 0.25 2.29
CA GLY A 203 1.92 0.23 2.40
C GLY A 203 2.35 -0.17 3.82
N PHE A 204 3.39 0.45 4.37
CA PHE A 204 3.80 0.22 5.77
C PHE A 204 2.98 0.97 6.84
N ILE A 205 2.01 1.81 6.46
CA ILE A 205 1.25 2.64 7.41
C ILE A 205 0.04 1.84 7.91
N PRO A 206 -0.07 1.58 9.23
CA PRO A 206 -1.24 0.93 9.81
C PRO A 206 -2.49 1.80 9.66
N GLN A 207 -3.61 1.18 9.31
CA GLN A 207 -4.91 1.80 9.20
C GLN A 207 -5.70 1.63 10.51
N VAL A 208 -6.28 2.72 10.99
CA VAL A 208 -7.22 2.67 12.13
C VAL A 208 -8.54 2.09 11.63
N ASN A 209 -8.89 0.89 12.09
CA ASN A 209 -10.05 0.12 11.62
C ASN A 209 -11.15 -0.06 12.67
N GLU A 210 -11.10 0.73 13.75
CA GLU A 210 -12.15 0.73 14.78
C GLU A 210 -13.54 0.92 14.16
N TRP A 211 -14.49 0.12 14.63
CA TRP A 211 -15.85 0.09 14.09
C TRP A 211 -16.59 1.40 14.37
N GLN A 212 -17.16 2.00 13.32
CA GLN A 212 -17.95 3.23 13.38
C GLN A 212 -19.28 3.07 12.64
N ASP A 213 -20.32 3.72 13.14
CA ASP A 213 -21.65 3.68 12.53
C ASP A 213 -21.82 4.67 11.36
N ASP A 214 -20.97 5.71 11.30
CA ASP A 214 -21.09 6.81 10.32
C ASP A 214 -19.85 6.90 9.42
N TRP A 215 -20.07 6.82 8.10
CA TRP A 215 -18.99 6.83 7.12
C TRP A 215 -18.23 8.15 7.03
N PRO A 216 -18.88 9.33 6.90
CA PRO A 216 -18.18 10.61 6.91
C PRO A 216 -17.25 10.78 8.12
N THR A 217 -17.73 10.41 9.32
CA THR A 217 -16.95 10.44 10.57
C THR A 217 -15.78 9.46 10.51
N PHE A 218 -16.02 8.21 10.12
CA PHE A 218 -14.97 7.19 9.95
C PHE A 218 -13.89 7.67 8.98
N PHE A 219 -14.28 8.16 7.81
CA PHE A 219 -13.35 8.57 6.77
C PHE A 219 -12.56 9.83 7.15
N ALA A 220 -13.21 10.84 7.71
CA ALA A 220 -12.53 12.06 8.16
C ALA A 220 -11.50 11.76 9.26
N ARG A 221 -11.87 10.97 10.27
CA ARG A 221 -11.03 10.69 11.44
C ARG A 221 -10.00 9.59 11.20
N HIS A 222 -10.43 8.44 10.72
CA HIS A 222 -9.59 7.23 10.64
C HIS A 222 -8.85 7.07 9.31
N ARG A 223 -9.11 7.96 8.33
CA ARG A 223 -8.35 8.01 7.07
C ARG A 223 -7.63 9.33 6.91
N LEU A 224 -8.35 10.43 6.74
CA LEU A 224 -7.72 11.72 6.41
C LEU A 224 -6.93 12.34 7.58
N GLN A 225 -7.53 12.46 8.78
CA GLN A 225 -6.85 13.01 9.94
C GLN A 225 -5.61 12.18 10.30
N ALA A 226 -5.72 10.85 10.31
CA ALA A 226 -4.58 9.97 10.58
C ALA A 226 -3.38 10.22 9.65
N GLN A 227 -3.62 10.43 8.34
CA GLN A 227 -2.57 10.75 7.39
C GLN A 227 -1.99 12.16 7.61
N LEU A 228 -2.84 13.12 7.97
CA LEU A 228 -2.41 14.49 8.26
C LEU A 228 -1.64 14.62 9.58
N ASP A 229 -1.94 13.80 10.58
CA ASP A 229 -1.19 13.74 11.84
C ASP A 229 0.25 13.28 11.59
N LEU A 230 0.44 12.31 10.69
CA LEU A 230 1.77 11.88 10.24
C LEU A 230 2.49 13.01 9.49
N ILE A 231 1.80 13.69 8.57
CA ILE A 231 2.37 14.83 7.83
C ILE A 231 2.76 15.97 8.77
N GLU A 232 1.93 16.25 9.78
CA GLU A 232 2.20 17.26 10.80
C GLU A 232 3.45 16.90 11.61
N LYS A 233 3.55 15.64 12.05
CA LYS A 233 4.69 15.12 12.79
C LYS A 233 6.00 15.22 11.99
N ASP A 234 5.98 14.81 10.73
CA ASP A 234 7.21 14.62 9.95
C ASP A 234 7.60 15.87 9.12
N TYR A 235 6.63 16.71 8.75
CA TYR A 235 6.86 17.88 7.89
C TYR A 235 6.43 19.21 8.49
N ALA A 236 5.59 19.23 9.55
CA ALA A 236 4.99 20.42 10.15
C ALA A 236 4.40 21.38 9.08
N ASP A 237 3.70 20.82 8.09
CA ASP A 237 3.26 21.58 6.93
C ASP A 237 2.10 22.54 7.25
N ARG A 238 2.42 23.82 7.38
CA ARG A 238 1.46 24.87 7.74
C ARG A 238 0.27 24.96 6.79
N GLU A 239 0.51 24.84 5.49
CA GLU A 239 -0.55 24.96 4.49
C GLU A 239 -1.51 23.76 4.54
N ALA A 240 -0.97 22.55 4.73
CA ALA A 240 -1.79 21.35 4.94
C ALA A 240 -2.72 21.53 6.16
N ARG A 241 -2.19 22.02 7.28
CA ARG A 241 -2.95 22.28 8.52
C ARG A 241 -4.07 23.31 8.31
N GLU A 242 -3.76 24.43 7.65
CA GLU A 242 -4.74 25.50 7.36
C GLU A 242 -5.82 25.06 6.38
N LEU A 243 -5.48 24.27 5.36
CA LEU A 243 -6.47 23.73 4.42
C LEU A 243 -7.32 22.65 5.08
N TRP A 244 -6.73 21.81 5.92
CA TRP A 244 -7.45 20.74 6.61
C TRP A 244 -8.50 21.29 7.57
N SER A 245 -8.16 22.31 8.36
CA SER A 245 -9.09 22.91 9.32
C SER A 245 -10.38 23.42 8.68
N ARG A 246 -10.30 23.88 7.42
CA ARG A 246 -11.42 24.33 6.59
C ARG A 246 -12.12 23.19 5.87
N LEU A 247 -11.38 22.15 5.47
CA LEU A 247 -11.93 21.05 4.69
C LEU A 247 -12.75 20.09 5.59
N GLN A 248 -12.26 19.78 6.79
CA GLN A 248 -12.91 18.84 7.70
C GLN A 248 -14.38 19.18 7.97
N VAL A 249 -14.72 20.47 8.09
CA VAL A 249 -16.08 20.93 8.36
C VAL A 249 -17.01 20.83 7.15
N LYS A 250 -16.46 20.72 5.93
CA LYS A 250 -17.23 20.55 4.68
C LYS A 250 -17.42 19.09 4.28
N ILE A 251 -16.68 18.15 4.89
CA ILE A 251 -16.75 16.73 4.53
C ILE A 251 -18.17 16.17 4.67
N PRO A 252 -18.91 16.41 5.77
CA PRO A 252 -20.27 15.87 5.92
C PRO A 252 -21.21 16.28 4.78
N ASP A 253 -21.11 17.53 4.29
CA ASP A 253 -21.94 18.05 3.20
C ASP A 253 -21.77 17.27 1.88
N LEU A 254 -20.60 16.69 1.64
CA LEU A 254 -20.32 15.88 0.44
C LEU A 254 -21.09 14.55 0.41
N PHE A 255 -21.63 14.14 1.56
CA PHE A 255 -22.36 12.90 1.75
C PHE A 255 -23.84 13.12 2.09
N CYS A 256 -24.31 14.37 2.17
CA CYS A 256 -25.69 14.68 2.52
C CYS A 256 -26.69 14.01 1.55
N GLY A 257 -27.70 13.33 2.09
CA GLY A 257 -28.73 12.64 1.33
C GLY A 257 -28.31 11.28 0.72
N LEU A 258 -27.11 10.77 1.06
CA LEU A 258 -26.68 9.43 0.67
C LEU A 258 -26.91 8.45 1.82
N GLU A 259 -27.50 7.31 1.48
CA GLU A 259 -27.42 6.13 2.32
C GLU A 259 -26.18 5.33 1.90
N ILE A 260 -25.24 5.14 2.83
CA ILE A 260 -23.98 4.45 2.56
C ILE A 260 -24.02 3.12 3.28
N VAL A 261 -24.06 2.02 2.51
CA VAL A 261 -23.94 0.67 3.05
C VAL A 261 -22.46 0.27 3.08
N PRO A 262 -21.94 -0.29 4.20
CA PRO A 262 -20.57 -0.77 4.25
C PRO A 262 -20.31 -1.85 3.20
N ALA A 263 -19.37 -1.60 2.30
CA ALA A 263 -18.90 -2.53 1.29
C ALA A 263 -17.53 -3.08 1.69
N LEU A 264 -17.29 -4.37 1.53
CA LEU A 264 -15.95 -4.93 1.69
C LEU A 264 -15.07 -4.41 0.55
N LEU A 265 -14.01 -3.68 0.91
CA LEU A 265 -13.06 -3.09 -0.04
C LEU A 265 -11.78 -3.92 -0.09
N HIS A 266 -11.10 -3.92 -1.25
CA HIS A 266 -9.70 -4.31 -1.35
C HIS A 266 -8.81 -3.32 -0.59
N GLY A 267 -9.11 -2.03 -0.67
CA GLY A 267 -8.48 -0.97 0.11
C GLY A 267 -7.23 -0.34 -0.52
N ASP A 268 -6.60 -1.04 -1.47
CA ASP A 268 -5.43 -0.55 -2.25
C ASP A 268 -5.48 -1.05 -3.72
N LEU A 269 -6.62 -0.92 -4.40
CA LEU A 269 -6.86 -1.53 -5.72
C LEU A 269 -6.30 -0.69 -6.90
N TRP A 270 -4.98 -0.62 -7.03
CA TRP A 270 -4.31 0.04 -8.15
C TRP A 270 -3.73 -0.97 -9.17
N SER A 271 -3.18 -0.47 -10.28
CA SER A 271 -2.63 -1.30 -11.38
C SER A 271 -1.52 -2.26 -10.97
N GLY A 272 -0.79 -1.96 -9.88
CA GLY A 272 0.22 -2.84 -9.32
C GLY A 272 -0.32 -3.97 -8.44
N ASN A 273 -1.59 -3.93 -8.05
CA ASN A 273 -2.22 -4.91 -7.14
C ASN A 273 -3.28 -5.78 -7.85
N VAL A 274 -3.22 -5.80 -9.18
CA VAL A 274 -4.10 -6.60 -10.03
C VAL A 274 -3.31 -7.31 -11.12
N ALA A 275 -3.76 -8.49 -11.48
CA ALA A 275 -3.21 -9.30 -12.54
C ALA A 275 -4.32 -10.14 -13.18
N GLU A 276 -3.97 -10.96 -14.16
CA GLU A 276 -4.84 -11.99 -14.70
C GLU A 276 -4.06 -13.28 -14.96
N ASP A 277 -4.76 -14.40 -14.97
CA ASP A 277 -4.28 -15.65 -15.56
C ASP A 277 -5.38 -16.25 -16.46
N ASP A 278 -5.25 -17.53 -16.81
CA ASP A 278 -6.18 -18.19 -17.71
C ASP A 278 -7.58 -18.41 -17.09
N LEU A 279 -7.71 -18.30 -15.76
CA LEU A 279 -8.98 -18.44 -15.05
C LEU A 279 -9.70 -17.10 -14.86
N GLY A 280 -8.96 -16.00 -14.68
CA GLY A 280 -9.58 -14.75 -14.32
C GLY A 280 -8.63 -13.62 -13.98
N PRO A 281 -9.20 -12.43 -13.70
CA PRO A 281 -8.52 -11.41 -12.91
C PRO A 281 -8.18 -11.94 -11.51
N VAL A 282 -7.08 -11.45 -10.96
CA VAL A 282 -6.62 -11.73 -9.61
C VAL A 282 -6.28 -10.41 -8.93
N VAL A 283 -6.70 -10.24 -7.69
CA VAL A 283 -6.33 -9.12 -6.81
C VAL A 283 -5.38 -9.61 -5.72
N TYR A 284 -4.42 -8.79 -5.31
CA TYR A 284 -3.41 -9.13 -4.29
C TYR A 284 -2.93 -7.87 -3.56
N ASP A 285 -2.21 -8.07 -2.47
CA ASP A 285 -1.75 -7.01 -1.55
C ASP A 285 -2.89 -6.12 -1.01
N PRO A 286 -3.97 -6.70 -0.45
CA PRO A 286 -5.10 -5.93 0.05
C PRO A 286 -4.84 -5.24 1.39
N ALA A 287 -5.51 -4.12 1.58
CA ALA A 287 -5.61 -3.35 2.82
C ALA A 287 -7.09 -3.24 3.24
N SER A 288 -7.75 -4.40 3.41
CA SER A 288 -9.21 -4.47 3.42
C SER A 288 -9.88 -3.84 4.63
N PHE A 289 -11.05 -3.25 4.39
CA PHE A 289 -11.98 -2.80 5.42
C PHE A 289 -13.38 -2.65 4.82
N TYR A 290 -14.39 -2.54 5.68
CA TYR A 290 -15.74 -2.17 5.28
C TYR A 290 -15.87 -0.65 5.18
N GLY A 291 -16.15 -0.13 3.98
CA GLY A 291 -16.18 1.30 3.69
C GLY A 291 -17.20 1.67 2.61
N HIS A 292 -17.21 2.93 2.19
CA HIS A 292 -17.99 3.35 1.03
C HIS A 292 -17.33 2.83 -0.27
N SER A 293 -18.10 2.16 -1.12
CA SER A 293 -17.61 1.55 -2.37
C SER A 293 -16.92 2.52 -3.34
N GLU A 294 -17.32 3.80 -3.34
CA GLU A 294 -16.67 4.83 -4.15
C GLU A 294 -15.19 5.08 -3.77
N PHE A 295 -14.77 4.73 -2.55
CA PHE A 295 -13.37 4.87 -2.09
C PHE A 295 -12.40 4.10 -2.99
N GLU A 296 -12.73 2.85 -3.33
CA GLU A 296 -11.90 1.94 -4.13
C GLU A 296 -11.60 2.52 -5.53
N LEU A 297 -12.58 3.21 -6.12
CA LEU A 297 -12.49 3.75 -7.48
C LEU A 297 -11.47 4.89 -7.60
N ALA A 298 -11.14 5.55 -6.49
CA ALA A 298 -10.21 6.66 -6.50
C ALA A 298 -8.80 6.22 -6.88
N ILE A 299 -8.28 5.21 -6.20
CA ILE A 299 -6.93 4.71 -6.47
C ILE A 299 -6.86 3.95 -7.80
N ALA A 300 -7.95 3.28 -8.20
CA ALA A 300 -8.09 2.64 -9.51
C ALA A 300 -7.99 3.62 -10.70
N LEU A 301 -8.22 4.93 -10.49
CA LEU A 301 -8.02 5.98 -11.50
C LEU A 301 -6.64 6.64 -11.44
N MET A 302 -5.85 6.33 -10.42
CA MET A 302 -4.53 6.93 -10.19
C MET A 302 -3.41 6.05 -10.74
N PHE A 303 -2.21 6.62 -10.87
CA PHE A 303 -0.97 5.88 -11.18
C PHE A 303 -1.04 5.00 -12.44
N GLY A 304 -1.53 5.58 -13.54
CA GLY A 304 -1.74 4.89 -14.82
C GLY A 304 -3.18 4.39 -15.03
N GLY A 305 -3.91 4.17 -13.93
CA GLY A 305 -5.34 3.90 -13.92
C GLY A 305 -5.77 2.60 -14.61
N PHE A 306 -6.99 2.16 -14.31
CA PHE A 306 -7.61 1.05 -15.03
C PHE A 306 -8.19 1.51 -16.38
N PRO A 307 -8.25 0.62 -17.38
CA PRO A 307 -8.81 0.97 -18.67
C PRO A 307 -10.34 1.15 -18.57
N ARG A 308 -10.91 1.96 -19.46
CA ARG A 308 -12.35 2.27 -19.53
C ARG A 308 -13.30 1.06 -19.39
N PRO A 309 -13.01 -0.14 -19.94
CA PRO A 309 -13.87 -1.30 -19.76
C PRO A 309 -14.13 -1.69 -18.31
N PHE A 310 -13.16 -1.51 -17.40
CA PHE A 310 -13.34 -1.75 -15.96
C PHE A 310 -14.45 -0.86 -15.40
N PHE A 311 -14.35 0.46 -15.58
CA PHE A 311 -15.32 1.42 -15.04
C PHE A 311 -16.69 1.28 -15.70
N THR A 312 -16.72 0.94 -16.99
CA THR A 312 -17.97 0.72 -17.71
C THR A 312 -18.72 -0.49 -17.16
N ALA A 313 -18.01 -1.61 -16.91
CA ALA A 313 -18.58 -2.79 -16.28
C ALA A 313 -19.04 -2.51 -14.85
N TYR A 314 -18.17 -1.88 -14.04
CA TYR A 314 -18.48 -1.53 -12.66
C TYR A 314 -19.75 -0.65 -12.55
N HIS A 315 -19.81 0.45 -13.30
CA HIS A 315 -20.91 1.41 -13.21
C HIS A 315 -22.23 0.94 -13.83
N ARG A 316 -22.23 -0.16 -14.60
CA ARG A 316 -23.48 -0.82 -15.01
C ARG A 316 -24.22 -1.43 -13.82
N LYS A 317 -23.49 -1.86 -12.79
CA LYS A 317 -24.03 -2.48 -11.57
C LYS A 317 -24.13 -1.49 -10.41
N VAL A 318 -23.18 -0.57 -10.30
CA VAL A 318 -23.15 0.48 -9.27
C VAL A 318 -23.13 1.86 -9.96
N PRO A 319 -24.32 2.42 -10.28
CA PRO A 319 -24.42 3.74 -10.89
C PRO A 319 -23.79 4.82 -10.03
N LYS A 320 -23.24 5.86 -10.66
CA LYS A 320 -22.70 7.02 -9.95
C LYS A 320 -23.81 7.78 -9.23
N ALA A 321 -23.71 7.90 -7.91
CA ALA A 321 -24.65 8.71 -7.15
C ALA A 321 -24.40 10.22 -7.38
N PRO A 322 -25.41 11.10 -7.16
CA PRO A 322 -25.21 12.54 -7.22
C PRO A 322 -24.02 12.98 -6.35
N GLY A 323 -23.18 13.89 -6.87
CA GLY A 323 -21.97 14.36 -6.18
C GLY A 323 -20.75 13.42 -6.26
N PHE A 324 -20.84 12.30 -6.99
CA PHE A 324 -19.76 11.32 -7.16
C PHE A 324 -18.41 11.95 -7.47
N ASP A 325 -18.31 12.86 -8.44
CA ASP A 325 -17.02 13.41 -8.87
C ASP A 325 -16.31 14.22 -7.76
N ARG A 326 -17.07 14.91 -6.88
CA ARG A 326 -16.47 15.61 -5.72
C ARG A 326 -16.01 14.63 -4.64
N ARG A 327 -16.76 13.55 -4.39
CA ARG A 327 -16.34 12.50 -3.45
C ARG A 327 -15.15 11.71 -3.97
N LEU A 328 -15.11 11.43 -5.27
CA LEU A 328 -13.94 10.82 -5.92
C LEU A 328 -12.68 11.65 -5.69
N LEU A 329 -12.76 12.98 -5.84
CA LEU A 329 -11.64 13.88 -5.56
C LEU A 329 -11.23 13.83 -4.08
N LEU A 330 -12.19 13.72 -3.16
CA LEU A 330 -11.93 13.54 -1.73
C LEU A 330 -11.23 12.19 -1.43
N TYR A 331 -11.60 11.11 -2.12
CA TYR A 331 -10.92 9.83 -1.98
C TYR A 331 -9.54 9.80 -2.62
N GLN A 332 -9.32 10.54 -3.72
CA GLN A 332 -7.99 10.73 -4.28
C GLN A 332 -7.08 11.51 -3.32
N LEU A 333 -7.62 12.46 -2.55
CA LEU A 333 -6.87 13.16 -1.51
C LEU A 333 -6.24 12.18 -0.51
N PHE A 334 -6.99 11.19 -0.02
CA PHE A 334 -6.45 10.16 0.88
C PHE A 334 -5.21 9.49 0.27
N ASN A 335 -5.30 9.07 -0.99
CA ASN A 335 -4.18 8.40 -1.67
C ASN A 335 -2.97 9.31 -1.86
N TYR A 336 -3.17 10.59 -2.19
CA TYR A 336 -2.07 11.55 -2.26
C TYR A 336 -1.40 11.81 -0.92
N LEU A 337 -2.17 11.91 0.17
CA LEU A 337 -1.63 12.07 1.52
C LEU A 337 -0.85 10.82 1.95
N ASN A 338 -1.39 9.62 1.67
CA ASN A 338 -0.69 8.36 1.91
C ASN A 338 0.64 8.30 1.15
N HIS A 339 0.63 8.68 -0.14
CA HIS A 339 1.86 8.72 -0.94
C HIS A 339 2.86 9.79 -0.48
N TRP A 340 2.39 10.91 0.10
CA TRP A 340 3.27 11.88 0.73
C TRP A 340 3.98 11.26 1.94
N ASN A 341 3.27 10.55 2.81
CA ASN A 341 3.89 9.88 3.94
C ASN A 341 4.84 8.74 3.54
N HIS A 342 4.55 8.01 2.46
CA HIS A 342 5.40 6.91 1.98
C HIS A 342 6.64 7.36 1.22
N PHE A 343 6.47 8.33 0.32
CA PHE A 343 7.47 8.62 -0.72
C PHE A 343 8.02 10.04 -0.63
N GLY A 344 7.39 10.92 0.15
CA GLY A 344 7.91 12.24 0.45
C GLY A 344 7.27 13.40 -0.32
N ARG A 345 7.97 14.55 -0.28
CA ARG A 345 7.45 15.88 -0.61
C ARG A 345 6.95 16.06 -2.05
N GLN A 346 7.30 15.18 -2.99
CA GLN A 346 6.78 15.23 -4.36
C GLN A 346 5.25 15.09 -4.41
N TYR A 347 4.64 14.44 -3.41
CA TYR A 347 3.19 14.31 -3.30
C TYR A 347 2.52 15.45 -2.51
N ARG A 348 3.29 16.40 -1.96
CA ARG A 348 2.75 17.60 -1.30
C ARG A 348 1.89 18.43 -2.25
N SER A 349 2.44 18.81 -3.40
CA SER A 349 1.74 19.66 -4.37
C SER A 349 0.39 19.09 -4.83
N PRO A 350 0.28 17.83 -5.26
CA PRO A 350 -1.01 17.24 -5.62
C PRO A 350 -1.97 17.11 -4.43
N SER A 351 -1.49 16.84 -3.22
CA SER A 351 -2.32 16.82 -2.00
C SER A 351 -2.98 18.17 -1.74
N LEU A 352 -2.17 19.24 -1.63
CA LEU A 352 -2.67 20.58 -1.34
C LEU A 352 -3.50 21.14 -2.50
N GLY A 353 -3.14 20.82 -3.74
CA GLY A 353 -3.92 21.15 -4.93
C GLY A 353 -5.32 20.54 -4.88
N THR A 354 -5.43 19.29 -4.42
CA THR A 354 -6.70 18.58 -4.24
C THR A 354 -7.53 19.21 -3.12
N MET A 355 -6.92 19.51 -1.97
CA MET A 355 -7.61 20.22 -0.87
C MET A 355 -8.18 21.57 -1.31
N ARG A 356 -7.39 22.37 -2.05
CA ARG A 356 -7.87 23.66 -2.58
C ARG A 356 -9.04 23.49 -3.55
N LYS A 357 -9.05 22.45 -4.38
CA LYS A 357 -10.18 22.16 -5.29
C LYS A 357 -11.45 21.78 -4.53
N LEU A 358 -11.33 21.02 -3.43
CA LEU A 358 -12.47 20.63 -2.58
C LEU A 358 -13.05 21.80 -1.77
N LEU A 359 -12.25 22.84 -1.52
CA LEU A 359 -12.70 24.04 -0.79
C LEU A 359 -13.43 25.06 -1.66
N LYS A 360 -13.22 25.02 -2.98
CA LYS A 360 -14.05 25.72 -3.97
C LYS A 360 -15.41 25.06 -4.04
#